data_AF-A0A101HTV9-F1
#
_entry.id   AF-A0A101HTV9-F1
#
_cell.length_a   1.000
_cell.length_b   1.000
_cell.length_c   1.000
_cell.angle_alpha   90.00
_cell.angle_beta   90.00
_cell.angle_gamma   90.00
#
_symmetry.space_group_name_H-M   'P 1'
#
loop_
_entity.id
_entity.type
_entity.pdbx_description
1 polymer ?
#
loop_
_entity_poly.entity_id
_entity_poly.type
_entity_poly.pdbx_seq_one_letter_code
_entity_poly.pdbx_strand_id
1 'polypeptide(L)'
;MAKEVKLKVKLLSYTKQPEKTVTAAIRQCYSSAGADQLLENTSQEKQKKLINLVNSSGHTSTIEHASFTFAIEGISRSCSHQLVRHRIASFSQQSQRYVNLSKKGMTYIIPPEISYSDKKRKEFGRAMEEVEIVYKKLVKSGINPEDARFVLPNACETKLVLTMNARSLTNFFRLRT
;
A
#
# COMPACT_ATOMS: atom_id res chain seq x y z
N MET A 1 4.50 -20.78 16.46
CA MET A 1 4.30 -19.68 17.41
C MET A 1 4.18 -18.43 16.59
N ALA A 2 3.09 -17.71 16.81
CA ALA A 2 2.76 -16.51 16.07
C ALA A 2 3.88 -15.47 16.26
N LYS A 3 4.20 -14.71 15.22
CA LYS A 3 5.32 -13.75 15.27
C LYS A 3 4.86 -12.34 14.95
N GLU A 4 5.32 -11.39 15.76
CA GLU A 4 5.18 -9.99 15.44
C GLU A 4 6.08 -9.60 14.26
N VAL A 5 5.58 -8.69 13.42
CA VAL A 5 6.30 -8.10 12.30
C VAL A 5 6.19 -6.58 12.30
N LYS A 6 7.14 -5.92 11.63
CA LYS A 6 7.17 -4.46 11.47
C LYS A 6 6.86 -4.06 10.04
N LEU A 7 6.31 -2.85 9.89
CA LEU A 7 6.04 -2.24 8.59
C LEU A 7 7.30 -2.20 7.73
N LYS A 8 7.17 -2.63 6.49
CA LYS A 8 8.19 -2.48 5.45
C LYS A 8 7.53 -2.03 4.17
N VAL A 9 7.98 -0.90 3.64
CA VAL A 9 7.52 -0.36 2.36
C VAL A 9 8.72 -0.23 1.44
N LYS A 10 8.59 -0.73 0.21
CA LYS A 10 9.63 -0.64 -0.83
C LYS A 10 9.00 -0.15 -2.12
N LEU A 11 9.58 0.89 -2.73
CA LEU A 11 9.25 1.29 -4.10
C LEU A 11 9.78 0.21 -5.07
N LEU A 12 8.89 -0.42 -5.81
CA LEU A 12 9.21 -1.44 -6.81
C LEU A 12 9.46 -0.84 -8.19
N SER A 13 8.61 0.13 -8.59
CA SER A 13 8.65 0.74 -9.91
C SER A 13 8.01 2.12 -9.88
N TYR A 14 8.43 2.97 -10.81
CA TYR A 14 7.88 4.30 -11.03
C TYR A 14 8.09 4.73 -12.49
N THR A 15 7.35 5.74 -12.94
CA THR A 15 7.57 6.35 -14.26
C THR A 15 9.02 6.85 -14.37
N LYS A 16 9.82 6.36 -15.34
CA LYS A 16 11.28 6.61 -15.41
C LYS A 16 11.71 8.09 -15.38
N GLN A 17 10.90 8.98 -15.96
CA GLN A 17 11.15 10.42 -16.04
C GLN A 17 9.85 11.20 -15.73
N PRO A 18 9.35 11.13 -14.48
CA PRO A 18 7.99 11.55 -14.16
C PRO A 18 7.78 13.06 -14.40
N GLU A 19 8.76 13.90 -14.06
CA GLU A 19 8.68 15.35 -14.25
C GLU A 19 8.60 15.73 -15.73
N LYS A 20 9.33 15.02 -16.60
CA LYS A 20 9.27 15.23 -18.05
C LYS A 20 7.92 14.81 -18.62
N THR A 21 7.43 13.62 -18.26
CA THR A 21 6.12 13.14 -18.69
C THR A 21 5.00 14.10 -18.27
N VAL A 22 5.02 14.54 -17.01
CA VAL A 22 4.04 15.50 -16.49
C VAL A 22 4.18 16.86 -17.17
N THR A 23 5.40 17.36 -17.38
CA THR A 23 5.64 18.63 -18.08
C THR A 23 5.11 18.59 -19.51
N ALA A 24 5.34 17.50 -20.24
CA ALA A 24 4.80 17.32 -21.59
C ALA A 24 3.27 17.31 -21.57
N ALA A 25 2.64 16.61 -20.62
CA ALA A 25 1.18 16.61 -20.45
C ALA A 25 0.63 18.00 -20.12
N ILE A 26 1.31 18.78 -19.27
CA ILE A 26 0.93 20.17 -18.99
C ILE A 26 1.00 21.02 -20.26
N ARG A 27 2.11 20.94 -21.00
CA ARG A 27 2.33 21.76 -22.20
C ARG A 27 1.39 21.40 -23.34
N GLN A 28 1.01 20.12 -23.48
CA GLN A 28 0.09 19.67 -24.51
C GLN A 28 -1.26 20.41 -24.46
N CYS A 29 -1.73 20.76 -23.26
CA CYS A 29 -2.98 21.51 -23.10
C CYS A 29 -2.93 22.94 -23.67
N TYR A 30 -1.73 23.48 -23.94
CA TYR A 30 -1.52 24.87 -24.35
C TYR A 30 -0.61 25.00 -25.58
N SER A 31 -0.37 23.90 -26.30
CA SER A 31 0.53 23.86 -27.46
C SER A 31 -0.14 23.20 -28.65
N SER A 32 0.13 23.73 -29.85
CA SER A 32 -0.25 23.10 -31.13
C SER A 32 0.68 21.94 -31.52
N ALA A 33 1.83 21.78 -30.86
CA ALA A 33 2.75 20.67 -31.07
C ALA A 33 2.30 19.40 -30.32
N GLY A 34 2.78 18.25 -30.76
CA GLY A 34 2.52 16.95 -30.11
C GLY A 34 3.36 16.75 -28.84
N ALA A 35 2.83 16.01 -27.86
CA ALA A 35 3.47 15.78 -26.58
C ALA A 35 4.83 15.08 -26.70
N ASP A 36 5.00 14.26 -27.74
CA ASP A 36 6.26 13.62 -28.12
C ASP A 36 7.36 14.64 -28.44
N GLN A 37 7.00 15.72 -29.16
CA GLN A 37 7.89 16.84 -29.46
C GLN A 37 8.14 17.72 -28.23
N LEU A 38 7.15 17.78 -27.32
CA LEU A 38 7.21 18.59 -26.09
C LEU A 38 7.98 17.92 -24.94
N LEU A 39 8.35 16.64 -25.09
CA LEU A 39 9.23 15.91 -24.16
C LEU A 39 10.63 16.52 -24.07
N GLU A 40 11.06 17.24 -25.11
CA GLU A 40 12.41 17.80 -25.20
C GLU A 40 12.50 19.25 -24.68
N ASN A 41 13.72 19.62 -24.30
CA ASN A 41 14.18 21.01 -24.12
C ASN A 41 13.60 21.84 -22.96
N THR A 42 13.19 21.20 -21.85
CA THR A 42 12.86 21.93 -20.62
C THR A 42 13.86 21.62 -19.51
N SER A 43 14.55 22.64 -19.00
CA SER A 43 15.46 22.48 -17.85
C SER A 43 14.69 21.97 -16.63
N GLN A 44 15.37 21.23 -15.74
CA GLN A 44 14.75 20.72 -14.51
C GLN A 44 14.10 21.83 -13.68
N GLU A 45 14.71 23.02 -13.63
CA GLU A 45 14.16 24.19 -12.97
C GLU A 45 12.82 24.64 -13.57
N LYS A 46 12.71 24.67 -14.90
CA LYS A 46 11.45 25.00 -15.57
C LYS A 46 10.39 23.92 -15.35
N GLN A 47 10.77 22.64 -15.36
CA GLN A 47 9.85 21.53 -15.07
C GLN A 47 9.26 21.66 -13.65
N LYS A 48 10.13 21.85 -12.64
CA LYS A 48 9.70 22.05 -11.25
C LYS A 48 8.78 23.27 -11.09
N LYS A 49 9.15 24.41 -11.68
CA LYS A 49 8.32 25.63 -11.65
C LYS A 49 6.93 25.38 -12.23
N LEU A 50 6.84 24.70 -13.37
CA LEU A 50 5.57 24.41 -14.03
C LEU A 50 4.71 23.42 -13.23
N ILE A 51 5.31 22.35 -12.73
CA ILE A 51 4.62 21.36 -11.88
C ILE A 51 4.08 22.02 -10.61
N ASN A 52 4.89 22.86 -9.95
CA ASN A 52 4.48 23.58 -8.75
C ASN A 52 3.33 24.55 -9.04
N LEU A 53 3.39 25.29 -10.14
CA LEU A 53 2.33 26.21 -10.57
C LEU A 53 1.00 25.49 -10.81
N VAL A 54 1.06 24.34 -11.51
CA VAL A 54 -0.13 23.54 -11.81
C VAL A 54 -0.73 22.93 -10.54
N ASN A 55 0.11 22.45 -9.63
CA ASN A 55 -0.33 21.95 -8.33
C ASN A 55 -0.96 23.05 -7.47
N SER A 56 -0.36 24.24 -7.40
CA SER A 56 -0.91 25.36 -6.62
C SER A 56 -2.19 25.93 -7.23
N SER A 57 -2.35 25.85 -8.55
CA SER A 57 -3.56 26.30 -9.26
C SER A 57 -4.69 25.26 -9.26
N GLY A 58 -4.49 24.07 -8.68
CA GLY A 58 -5.51 23.01 -8.61
C GLY A 58 -5.67 22.17 -9.89
N HIS A 59 -4.89 22.43 -10.94
CA HIS A 59 -4.88 21.71 -12.23
C HIS A 59 -4.18 20.33 -12.15
N THR A 60 -4.50 19.56 -11.12
CA THR A 60 -3.79 18.32 -10.73
C THR A 60 -4.05 17.11 -11.62
N SER A 61 -4.85 17.21 -12.69
CA SER A 61 -5.06 16.09 -13.62
C SER A 61 -3.77 15.70 -14.35
N THR A 62 -2.88 16.65 -14.64
CA THR A 62 -1.67 16.38 -15.42
C THR A 62 -0.62 15.56 -14.64
N ILE A 63 -0.64 15.60 -13.31
CA ILE A 63 0.26 14.79 -12.48
C ILE A 63 -0.17 13.31 -12.43
N GLU A 64 -1.35 12.96 -12.94
CA GLU A 64 -1.81 11.56 -13.03
C GLU A 64 -0.94 10.69 -13.94
N HIS A 65 -0.16 11.29 -14.85
CA HIS A 65 0.73 10.56 -15.75
C HIS A 65 2.01 10.03 -15.07
N ALA A 66 2.29 10.43 -13.83
CA ALA A 66 3.34 9.84 -13.00
C ALA A 66 2.75 8.77 -12.08
N SER A 67 3.22 7.52 -12.19
CA SER A 67 2.75 6.38 -11.40
C SER A 67 3.85 5.73 -10.58
N PHE A 68 3.48 5.19 -9.41
CA PHE A 68 4.39 4.58 -8.43
C PHE A 68 3.79 3.26 -7.95
N THR A 69 4.63 2.22 -7.85
CA THR A 69 4.25 0.89 -7.38
C THR A 69 5.08 0.51 -6.17
N PHE A 70 4.42 0.16 -5.07
CA PHE A 70 5.04 -0.19 -3.78
C PHE A 70 4.75 -1.63 -3.41
N ALA A 71 5.75 -2.33 -2.87
CA ALA A 71 5.55 -3.51 -2.03
C ALA A 71 5.36 -3.06 -0.60
N ILE A 72 4.27 -3.50 0.02
CA ILE A 72 3.90 -3.18 1.40
C ILE A 72 3.77 -4.51 2.16
N GLU A 73 4.57 -4.65 3.22
CA GLU A 73 4.57 -5.79 4.13
C GLU A 73 4.47 -5.29 5.59
N GLY A 74 4.09 -6.17 6.52
CA GLY A 74 3.97 -5.79 7.92
C GLY A 74 2.82 -4.83 8.23
N ILE A 75 1.73 -4.88 7.44
CA ILE A 75 0.47 -4.18 7.76
C ILE A 75 -0.59 -5.17 8.22
N SER A 76 -1.51 -4.72 9.09
CA SER A 76 -2.60 -5.55 9.56
C SER A 76 -3.70 -5.73 8.50
N ARG A 77 -4.53 -6.76 8.64
CA ARG A 77 -5.75 -6.93 7.84
C ARG A 77 -6.68 -5.72 7.96
N SER A 78 -6.87 -5.19 9.18
CA SER A 78 -7.68 -3.98 9.39
C SER A 78 -7.12 -2.75 8.65
N CYS A 79 -5.80 -2.56 8.64
CA CYS A 79 -5.14 -1.49 7.90
C CYS A 79 -5.38 -1.65 6.40
N SER A 80 -5.22 -2.87 5.86
CA SER A 80 -5.49 -3.12 4.44
C SER A 80 -6.94 -2.83 4.04
N HIS A 81 -7.91 -3.12 4.92
CA HIS A 81 -9.32 -2.79 4.69
C HIS A 81 -9.60 -1.28 4.59
N GLN A 82 -8.80 -0.43 5.25
CA GLN A 82 -8.88 1.02 5.06
C GLN A 82 -8.15 1.47 3.79
N LEU A 83 -7.02 0.83 3.47
CA LEU A 83 -6.20 1.17 2.32
C LEU A 83 -6.92 0.91 0.99
N VAL A 84 -7.61 -0.23 0.85
CA VAL A 84 -8.35 -0.59 -0.39
C VAL A 84 -9.58 0.29 -0.65
N ARG A 85 -9.93 1.21 0.26
CA ARG A 85 -11.01 2.19 0.03
C ARG A 85 -10.59 3.31 -0.93
N HIS A 86 -9.29 3.46 -1.19
CA HIS A 86 -8.77 4.38 -2.20
C HIS A 86 -8.89 3.75 -3.58
N ARG A 87 -9.99 4.07 -4.28
CA ARG A 87 -10.43 3.38 -5.52
C ARG A 87 -9.60 3.69 -6.76
N ILE A 88 -8.91 4.83 -6.80
CA ILE A 88 -7.98 5.18 -7.88
C ILE A 88 -6.60 4.63 -7.52
N ALA A 89 -6.53 3.31 -7.46
CA ALA A 89 -5.34 2.54 -7.14
C ALA A 89 -5.52 1.11 -7.64
N SER A 90 -4.41 0.40 -7.82
CA SER A 90 -4.40 -1.04 -8.12
C SER A 90 -3.78 -1.80 -6.97
N PHE A 91 -4.39 -2.94 -6.61
CA PHE A 91 -3.98 -3.76 -5.48
C PHE A 91 -3.76 -5.21 -5.91
N SER A 92 -2.71 -5.82 -5.40
CA SER A 92 -2.54 -7.28 -5.42
C SER A 92 -2.16 -7.72 -4.01
N GLN A 93 -3.10 -8.36 -3.31
CA GLN A 93 -2.97 -8.69 -1.90
C GLN A 93 -2.85 -10.19 -1.68
N GLN A 94 -2.01 -10.57 -0.72
CA GLN A 94 -1.86 -11.96 -0.30
C GLN A 94 -3.21 -12.54 0.16
N SER A 95 -3.67 -13.59 -0.52
CA SER A 95 -4.94 -14.25 -0.22
C SER A 95 -4.79 -15.26 0.92
N GLN A 96 -5.61 -15.11 1.96
CA GLN A 96 -5.76 -16.11 3.03
C GLN A 96 -6.54 -17.37 2.60
N ARG A 97 -7.12 -17.39 1.39
CA ARG A 97 -7.73 -18.60 0.81
C ARG A 97 -6.67 -19.57 0.31
N TYR A 98 -5.60 -19.03 -0.29
CA TYR A 98 -4.54 -19.80 -0.94
C TYR A 98 -3.27 -19.90 -0.08
N VAL A 99 -2.91 -18.85 0.65
CA VAL A 99 -1.75 -18.88 1.53
C VAL A 99 -2.16 -19.49 2.87
N ASN A 100 -1.92 -20.78 2.99
CA ASN A 100 -2.22 -21.53 4.21
C ASN A 100 -1.21 -21.18 5.33
N LEU A 101 -1.68 -20.41 6.31
CA LEU A 101 -0.89 -19.99 7.47
C LEU A 101 -0.60 -21.14 8.45
N SER A 102 -1.28 -22.29 8.33
CA SER A 102 -1.06 -23.43 9.22
C SER A 102 0.33 -24.04 8.99
N LYS A 103 0.84 -23.92 7.75
CA LYS A 103 2.18 -24.37 7.33
C LYS A 103 3.26 -23.32 7.54
N LYS A 104 2.97 -22.04 7.28
CA LYS A 104 3.96 -20.94 7.33
C LYS A 104 4.08 -20.27 8.71
N GLY A 105 3.10 -20.48 9.58
CA GLY A 105 2.95 -19.76 10.82
C GLY A 105 2.22 -18.43 10.64
N MET A 106 1.50 -18.01 11.68
CA MET A 106 0.80 -16.73 11.69
C MET A 106 1.76 -15.59 12.05
N THR A 107 1.70 -14.49 11.31
CA THR A 107 2.34 -13.22 11.67
C THR A 107 1.28 -12.16 12.00
N TYR A 108 1.63 -11.21 12.86
CA TYR A 108 0.69 -10.18 13.32
C TYR A 108 1.38 -8.84 13.63
N ILE A 109 0.57 -7.79 13.71
CA ILE A 109 0.99 -6.42 14.03
C ILE A 109 0.49 -6.09 15.44
N ILE A 110 1.36 -5.54 16.28
CA ILE A 110 0.97 -4.99 17.58
C ILE A 110 0.56 -3.52 17.38
N PRO A 111 -0.67 -3.12 17.77
CA PRO A 111 -1.09 -1.72 17.73
C PRO A 111 -0.16 -0.81 18.57
N PRO A 112 0.08 0.44 18.14
CA PRO A 112 0.96 1.37 18.87
C PRO A 112 0.63 1.50 20.35
N GLU A 113 -0.63 1.65 20.73
CA GLU A 113 -1.07 1.78 22.13
C GLU A 113 -0.72 0.57 23.02
N ILE A 114 -0.66 -0.62 22.43
CA ILE A 114 -0.28 -1.86 23.12
C ILE A 114 1.25 -1.97 23.23
N SER A 115 1.98 -1.41 22.25
CA SER A 115 3.44 -1.53 22.15
C SER A 115 4.22 -0.88 23.29
N TYR A 116 3.64 0.12 23.97
CA TYR A 116 4.29 0.85 25.07
C TYR A 116 4.35 0.10 26.41
N SER A 117 3.72 -1.08 26.53
CA SER A 117 3.71 -1.86 27.78
C SER A 117 4.07 -3.31 27.51
N ASP A 118 5.17 -3.78 28.09
CA ASP A 118 5.60 -5.17 27.97
C ASP A 118 4.55 -6.16 28.48
N LYS A 119 3.80 -5.79 29.53
CA LYS A 119 2.71 -6.62 30.05
C LYS A 119 1.60 -6.78 29.01
N LYS A 120 1.10 -5.67 28.44
CA LYS A 120 0.06 -5.69 27.41
C LYS A 120 0.53 -6.38 26.14
N ARG A 121 1.80 -6.17 25.75
CA ARG A 121 2.44 -6.81 24.60
C ARG A 121 2.49 -8.34 24.76
N LYS A 122 2.87 -8.83 25.94
CA LYS A 122 2.87 -10.27 26.28
C LYS A 122 1.46 -10.86 26.26
N GLU A 123 0.49 -10.16 26.84
CA GLU A 123 -0.92 -10.59 26.84
C GLU A 123 -1.48 -10.70 25.42
N PHE A 124 -1.24 -9.69 24.58
CA PHE A 124 -1.62 -9.70 23.18
C PHE A 124 -0.94 -10.85 22.40
N GLY A 125 0.37 -11.06 22.62
CA GLY A 125 1.10 -12.16 22.01
C GLY A 125 0.54 -13.54 22.34
N ARG A 126 0.14 -13.78 23.61
CA ARG A 126 -0.51 -15.04 24.02
C ARG A 126 -1.83 -15.26 23.27
N ALA A 127 -2.67 -14.24 23.16
CA ALA A 127 -3.91 -14.34 22.39
C ALA A 127 -3.65 -14.69 20.90
N MET A 128 -2.58 -14.15 20.29
CA MET A 128 -2.21 -14.49 18.92
C MET A 128 -1.74 -15.95 18.80
N GLU A 129 -1.01 -16.48 19.78
CA GLU A 129 -0.60 -17.88 19.80
C GLU A 129 -1.79 -18.83 19.93
N GLU A 130 -2.75 -18.51 20.80
CA GLU A 130 -4.00 -19.27 20.95
C GLU A 130 -4.79 -19.33 19.64
N VAL A 131 -4.95 -18.19 18.97
CA VAL A 131 -5.62 -18.13 17.66
C VAL A 131 -4.87 -18.96 16.60
N GLU A 132 -3.53 -18.91 16.57
CA GLU A 132 -2.74 -19.75 15.66
C GLU A 132 -3.00 -21.24 15.91
N ILE A 133 -3.07 -21.66 17.18
CA ILE A 133 -3.37 -23.04 17.57
C ILE A 133 -4.76 -23.46 17.10
N VAL A 134 -5.79 -22.63 17.35
CA VAL A 134 -7.17 -22.90 16.91
C VAL A 134 -7.25 -23.02 15.39
N TYR A 135 -6.67 -22.06 14.66
CA TYR A 135 -6.64 -22.10 13.20
C TYR A 135 -5.97 -23.37 12.66
N LYS A 136 -4.82 -23.77 13.23
CA LYS A 136 -4.14 -25.02 12.84
C LYS A 136 -4.98 -26.26 13.11
N LYS A 137 -5.70 -26.31 14.25
CA LYS A 137 -6.60 -27.42 14.59
C LYS A 137 -7.74 -27.55 13.58
N LEU A 138 -8.40 -26.44 13.23
CA LEU A 138 -9.48 -26.41 12.23
C LEU A 138 -9.01 -26.91 10.86
N VAL A 139 -7.85 -26.43 10.40
CA VAL A 139 -7.29 -26.88 9.11
C VAL A 139 -6.90 -28.37 9.17
N LYS A 140 -6.34 -28.85 10.29
CA LYS A 140 -5.98 -30.26 10.47
C LYS A 140 -7.21 -31.17 10.54
N SER A 141 -8.36 -30.68 11.00
CA SER A 141 -9.62 -31.43 11.01
C SER A 141 -10.35 -31.43 9.67
N GLY A 142 -9.72 -30.93 8.59
CA GLY A 142 -10.27 -30.96 7.23
C GLY A 142 -11.05 -29.71 6.82
N ILE A 143 -11.14 -28.67 7.66
CA ILE A 143 -11.78 -27.40 7.27
C ILE A 143 -10.90 -26.66 6.27
N ASN A 144 -11.52 -26.17 5.20
CA ASN A 144 -10.82 -25.39 4.17
C ASN A 144 -10.19 -24.12 4.78
N PRO A 145 -8.98 -23.71 4.36
CA PRO A 145 -8.34 -22.49 4.85
C PRO A 145 -9.20 -21.22 4.70
N GLU A 146 -10.09 -21.19 3.69
CA GLU A 146 -10.99 -20.05 3.47
C GLU A 146 -12.12 -19.89 4.49
N ASP A 147 -12.48 -20.97 5.19
CA ASP A 147 -13.46 -20.96 6.28
C ASP A 147 -12.75 -20.88 7.62
N ALA A 148 -11.69 -21.68 7.79
CA ALA A 148 -10.89 -21.67 9.03
C ALA A 148 -10.34 -20.27 9.34
N ARG A 149 -10.05 -19.45 8.33
CA ARG A 149 -9.50 -18.09 8.52
C ARG A 149 -10.43 -17.13 9.24
N PHE A 150 -11.70 -17.45 9.45
CA PHE A 150 -12.65 -16.58 10.16
C PHE A 150 -12.24 -16.36 11.63
N VAL A 151 -11.42 -17.24 12.20
CA VAL A 151 -10.84 -17.04 13.53
C VAL A 151 -9.62 -16.11 13.52
N LEU A 152 -9.02 -15.82 12.36
CA LEU A 152 -7.83 -14.98 12.28
C LEU A 152 -8.16 -13.53 12.67
N PRO A 153 -7.29 -12.87 13.46
CA PRO A 153 -7.61 -11.57 14.00
C PRO A 153 -7.38 -10.47 12.96
N ASN A 154 -8.00 -9.31 13.18
CA ASN A 154 -7.72 -8.08 12.43
C ASN A 154 -6.23 -7.70 12.43
N ALA A 155 -5.49 -8.11 13.46
CA ALA A 155 -4.06 -7.88 13.60
C ALA A 155 -3.19 -8.79 12.72
N CYS A 156 -3.75 -9.83 12.11
CA CYS A 156 -3.00 -10.73 11.22
C CYS A 156 -2.33 -9.93 10.10
N GLU A 157 -1.07 -10.23 9.83
CA GLU A 157 -0.31 -9.58 8.77
C GLU A 157 -0.96 -9.86 7.41
N THR A 158 -0.88 -8.85 6.55
CA THR A 158 -1.04 -9.04 5.13
C THR A 158 0.05 -8.28 4.37
N LYS A 159 0.33 -8.77 3.17
CA LYS A 159 1.29 -8.20 2.23
C LYS A 159 0.55 -7.84 0.95
N LEU A 160 0.88 -6.71 0.35
CA LEU A 160 0.27 -6.30 -0.91
C LEU A 160 1.21 -5.48 -1.78
N VAL A 161 0.92 -5.49 -3.07
CA VAL A 161 1.43 -4.52 -4.04
C VAL A 161 0.36 -3.45 -4.22
N LEU A 162 0.78 -2.18 -4.16
CA LEU A 162 -0.06 -1.01 -4.37
C LEU A 162 0.51 -0.18 -5.52
N THR A 163 -0.31 0.16 -6.51
CA THR A 163 0.04 1.15 -7.54
C THR A 163 -0.92 2.33 -7.47
N MET A 164 -0.38 3.56 -7.45
CA MET A 164 -1.13 4.82 -7.50
C MET A 164 -0.41 5.81 -8.41
N ASN A 165 -1.18 6.66 -9.10
CA ASN A 165 -0.61 7.86 -9.73
C ASN A 165 -0.35 8.98 -8.70
N ALA A 166 0.43 10.00 -9.09
CA ALA A 166 0.83 11.06 -8.17
C ALA A 166 -0.38 11.79 -7.55
N ARG A 167 -1.42 12.08 -8.34
CA ARG A 167 -2.66 12.70 -7.84
C ARG A 167 -3.34 11.86 -6.76
N SER A 168 -3.42 10.55 -7.00
CA SER A 168 -4.05 9.60 -6.08
C SER A 168 -3.22 9.42 -4.81
N LEU A 169 -1.89 9.42 -4.93
CA LEU A 169 -0.96 9.44 -3.78
C LEU A 169 -1.11 10.71 -2.94
N THR A 170 -1.18 11.89 -3.57
CA THR A 170 -1.41 13.16 -2.87
C THR A 170 -2.74 13.14 -2.11
N ASN A 171 -3.81 12.63 -2.74
CA ASN A 171 -5.09 12.47 -2.05
C ASN A 171 -5.01 11.46 -0.89
N PHE A 172 -4.31 10.35 -1.09
CA PHE A 172 -4.07 9.35 -0.04
C PHE A 172 -3.40 9.97 1.18
N PHE A 173 -2.29 10.70 0.98
CA PHE A 173 -1.56 11.36 2.06
C PHE A 173 -2.46 12.36 2.79
N ARG A 174 -3.13 13.27 2.06
CA ARG A 174 -4.04 14.25 2.67
C ARG A 174 -5.10 13.65 3.60
N LEU A 175 -5.56 12.42 3.32
CA LEU A 175 -6.58 11.75 4.12
C LEU A 175 -6.03 10.86 5.22
N ARG A 176 -4.73 10.53 5.21
CA ARG A 176 -4.13 9.46 6.02
C ARG A 176 -2.82 9.86 6.73
N THR A 177 -2.43 11.13 6.64
CA THR A 177 -1.33 11.77 7.39
C THR A 177 -1.83 13.03 8.05
#